data_AF-A0A2D8LY08-F1
#
_entry.id   AF-A0A2D8LY08-F1
#
_cell.length_a   1.000
_cell.length_b   1.000
_cell.length_c   1.000
_cell.angle_alpha   90.00
_cell.angle_beta   90.00
_cell.angle_gamma   90.00
#
_symmetry.space_group_name_H-M   'P 1'
#
loop_
_entity.id
_entity.type
_entity.pdbx_description
1 polymer ?
#
loop_
_entity_poly.entity_id
_entity_poly.type
_entity_poly.pdbx_seq_one_letter_code
_entity_poly.pdbx_strand_id
1 'polypeptide(L)'
;MCGVALFTVSACGTTTTQEVDTKTRVNNAITKAAVESSKDTPRSMKMMETVYKNNPNDVEAATAYGTKLREDGNAEKAAMVLQSAAKSQDATYLTMREYAAAQLELGDYNTAENFARKAISKNNKDGQSWHVLGIALDAQAKHEEAETAFRKALDLWKGDPVPIMNNLALNLASQNRVADAVEILQRAKELAPNRVEVERNLRIISTLNEKADEFPKKTDS
;
A
#
# COMPACT_ATOMS: atom_id res chain seq x y z
N MET A 1 -60.31 41.07 -31.62
CA MET A 1 -59.44 40.98 -30.43
C MET A 1 -58.71 39.64 -30.51
N CYS A 2 -57.46 39.65 -30.96
CA CYS A 2 -56.60 38.47 -31.10
C CYS A 2 -55.67 38.40 -29.88
N GLY A 3 -55.67 37.28 -29.16
CA GLY A 3 -54.73 37.01 -28.08
C GLY A 3 -54.12 35.62 -28.29
N VAL A 4 -52.90 35.59 -28.84
CA VAL A 4 -52.12 34.36 -29.07
C VAL A 4 -51.35 34.05 -27.78
N ALA A 5 -51.59 32.86 -27.21
CA ALA A 5 -50.83 32.35 -26.08
C ALA A 5 -49.52 31.72 -26.58
N LEU A 6 -48.39 32.29 -26.15
CA LEU A 6 -47.05 31.72 -26.35
C LEU A 6 -46.76 30.75 -25.19
N PHE A 7 -46.72 29.45 -25.51
CA PHE A 7 -46.06 28.44 -24.67
C PHE A 7 -44.59 28.40 -25.05
N THR A 8 -43.70 28.82 -24.16
CA THR A 8 -42.27 28.56 -24.28
C THR A 8 -41.95 27.24 -23.57
N VAL A 9 -41.66 26.20 -24.36
CA VAL A 9 -41.10 24.95 -23.85
C VAL A 9 -39.61 25.18 -23.60
N SER A 10 -39.22 25.24 -22.33
CA SER A 10 -37.80 25.26 -21.93
C SER A 10 -37.27 23.83 -21.95
N ALA A 11 -36.52 23.48 -23.00
CA ALA A 11 -35.81 22.21 -23.14
C ALA A 11 -34.31 22.50 -23.23
N CYS A 12 -33.59 22.43 -22.10
CA CYS A 12 -32.15 22.19 -22.11
C CYS A 12 -31.66 21.84 -20.69
N GLY A 13 -31.34 20.57 -20.48
CA GLY A 13 -30.78 20.09 -19.21
C GLY A 13 -30.32 18.64 -19.19
N THR A 14 -30.54 17.86 -20.27
CA THR A 14 -30.27 16.42 -20.29
C THR A 14 -28.94 16.03 -20.96
N THR A 15 -28.33 16.90 -21.76
CA THR A 15 -27.16 16.54 -22.57
C THR A 15 -25.86 16.47 -21.76
N THR A 16 -25.67 17.37 -20.79
CA THR A 16 -24.42 17.45 -20.01
C THR A 16 -24.25 16.29 -19.02
N THR A 17 -25.33 15.85 -18.38
CA THR A 17 -25.29 14.78 -17.38
C THR A 17 -25.10 13.40 -17.99
N GLN A 18 -25.70 13.14 -19.17
CA GLN A 18 -25.52 11.86 -19.88
C GLN A 18 -24.10 11.71 -20.46
N GLU A 19 -23.51 12.79 -20.96
CA GLU A 19 -22.17 12.74 -21.57
C GLU A 19 -21.06 12.56 -20.51
N VAL A 20 -21.18 13.22 -19.35
CA VAL A 20 -20.27 13.04 -18.20
C VAL A 20 -20.35 11.62 -17.63
N ASP A 21 -21.56 11.05 -17.52
CA ASP A 21 -21.76 9.66 -17.04
C ASP A 21 -21.16 8.64 -18.03
N THR A 22 -21.38 8.84 -19.34
CA THR A 22 -20.84 7.94 -20.38
C THR A 22 -19.30 7.97 -20.40
N LYS A 23 -18.69 9.15 -20.34
CA LYS A 23 -17.22 9.29 -20.30
C LYS A 23 -16.61 8.65 -19.05
N THR A 24 -17.27 8.78 -17.90
CA THR A 24 -16.83 8.16 -16.64
C THR A 24 -16.90 6.64 -16.73
N ARG A 25 -17.99 6.05 -17.24
CA ARG A 25 -18.11 4.60 -17.42
C ARG A 25 -17.05 4.03 -18.37
N VAL A 26 -16.79 4.73 -19.47
CA VAL A 26 -15.75 4.35 -20.44
C VAL A 26 -14.37 4.38 -19.78
N ASN A 27 -14.06 5.45 -19.04
CA ASN A 27 -12.80 5.56 -18.31
C ASN A 27 -12.64 4.44 -17.27
N ASN A 28 -13.67 4.11 -16.51
CA ASN A 28 -13.62 3.03 -15.53
C ASN A 28 -13.37 1.66 -16.20
N ALA A 29 -14.01 1.40 -17.34
CA ALA A 29 -13.77 0.19 -18.11
C ALA A 29 -12.34 0.12 -18.66
N ILE A 30 -11.79 1.24 -19.14
CA ILE A 30 -10.42 1.33 -19.62
C ILE A 30 -9.42 1.11 -18.46
N THR A 31 -9.65 1.75 -17.31
CA THR A 31 -8.82 1.58 -16.11
C THR A 31 -8.82 0.12 -15.67
N LYS A 32 -10.01 -0.50 -15.57
CA LYS A 32 -10.13 -1.91 -15.21
C LYS A 32 -9.38 -2.82 -16.18
N ALA A 33 -9.56 -2.62 -17.48
CA ALA A 33 -8.83 -3.38 -18.50
C ALA A 33 -7.31 -3.17 -18.41
N ALA A 34 -6.86 -1.94 -18.12
CA ALA A 34 -5.45 -1.63 -17.94
C ALA A 34 -4.88 -2.35 -16.70
N VAL A 35 -5.60 -2.35 -15.59
CA VAL A 35 -5.24 -3.06 -14.34
C VAL A 35 -5.21 -4.57 -14.57
N GLU A 36 -6.17 -5.14 -15.29
CA GLU A 36 -6.20 -6.57 -15.62
C GLU A 36 -5.02 -6.97 -16.54
N SER A 37 -4.61 -6.07 -17.43
CA SER A 37 -3.44 -6.24 -18.31
C SER A 37 -2.08 -5.89 -17.68
N SER A 38 -2.06 -5.55 -16.38
CA SER A 38 -0.89 -4.98 -15.66
C SER A 38 0.37 -5.84 -15.64
N LYS A 39 0.30 -7.10 -16.09
CA LYS A 39 1.40 -8.07 -16.07
C LYS A 39 2.62 -7.76 -16.95
N ASP A 40 2.59 -6.74 -17.80
CA ASP A 40 3.78 -6.05 -18.37
C ASP A 40 3.44 -5.44 -19.73
N THR A 41 2.92 -4.22 -19.79
CA THR A 41 2.97 -3.48 -21.05
C THR A 41 3.15 -1.98 -20.79
N PRO A 42 4.15 -1.32 -21.40
CA PRO A 42 4.21 0.15 -21.44
C PRO A 42 2.90 0.80 -21.90
N ARG A 43 2.08 0.05 -22.66
CA ARG A 43 0.73 0.42 -23.09
C ARG A 43 -0.27 0.55 -21.93
N SER A 44 -0.27 -0.34 -20.94
CA SER A 44 -1.21 -0.26 -19.81
C SER A 44 -0.89 0.96 -18.95
N MET A 45 0.39 1.23 -18.73
CA MET A 45 0.85 2.44 -18.06
C MET A 45 0.44 3.73 -18.77
N LYS A 46 0.69 3.82 -20.08
CA LYS A 46 0.28 4.98 -20.88
C LYS A 46 -1.24 5.17 -20.88
N MET A 47 -2.00 4.08 -20.84
CA MET A 47 -3.46 4.13 -20.75
C MET A 47 -3.90 4.72 -19.40
N MET A 48 -3.38 4.20 -18.28
CA MET A 48 -3.67 4.70 -16.93
C MET A 48 -3.29 6.17 -16.78
N GLU A 49 -2.12 6.58 -17.30
CA GLU A 49 -1.70 7.98 -17.33
C GLU A 49 -2.70 8.85 -18.09
N THR A 50 -3.17 8.39 -19.25
CA THR A 50 -4.14 9.12 -20.08
C THR A 50 -5.47 9.27 -19.36
N VAL A 51 -5.97 8.20 -18.74
CA VAL A 51 -7.23 8.26 -17.97
C VAL A 51 -7.10 9.22 -16.78
N TYR A 52 -6.01 9.13 -16.02
CA TYR A 52 -5.73 10.05 -14.91
C TYR A 52 -5.64 11.51 -15.38
N LYS A 53 -4.91 11.81 -16.45
CA LYS A 53 -4.80 13.19 -16.97
C LYS A 53 -6.14 13.75 -17.44
N ASN A 54 -7.03 12.90 -17.96
CA ASN A 54 -8.36 13.30 -18.38
C ASN A 54 -9.29 13.62 -17.20
N ASN A 55 -9.09 12.98 -16.04
CA ASN A 55 -9.80 13.28 -14.81
C ASN A 55 -8.91 13.03 -13.56
N PRO A 56 -8.11 14.01 -13.13
CA PRO A 56 -7.19 13.84 -11.99
C PRO A 56 -7.87 13.62 -10.63
N ASN A 57 -9.18 13.87 -10.54
CA ASN A 57 -9.97 13.66 -9.33
C ASN A 57 -10.58 12.25 -9.26
N ASP A 58 -10.44 11.46 -10.32
CA ASP A 58 -10.87 10.06 -10.33
C ASP A 58 -9.96 9.23 -9.42
N VAL A 59 -10.51 8.82 -8.27
CA VAL A 59 -9.79 8.05 -7.25
C VAL A 59 -9.32 6.70 -7.81
N GLU A 60 -10.11 6.04 -8.66
CA GLU A 60 -9.76 4.73 -9.21
C GLU A 60 -8.61 4.87 -10.22
N ALA A 61 -8.69 5.85 -11.12
CA ALA A 61 -7.62 6.13 -12.08
C ALA A 61 -6.31 6.57 -11.40
N ALA A 62 -6.40 7.45 -10.40
CA ALA A 62 -5.24 7.88 -9.60
C ALA A 62 -4.63 6.69 -8.84
N THR A 63 -5.45 5.82 -8.26
CA THR A 63 -4.97 4.62 -7.56
C THR A 63 -4.26 3.68 -8.52
N ALA A 64 -4.87 3.33 -9.65
CA ALA A 64 -4.27 2.43 -10.63
C ALA A 64 -2.93 2.96 -11.17
N TYR A 65 -2.90 4.23 -11.58
CA TYR A 65 -1.68 4.84 -12.12
C TYR A 65 -0.60 5.00 -11.04
N GLY A 66 -0.99 5.47 -9.85
CA GLY A 66 -0.08 5.65 -8.72
C GLY A 66 0.55 4.35 -8.23
N THR A 67 -0.23 3.26 -8.12
CA THR A 67 0.30 1.93 -7.78
C THR A 67 1.37 1.49 -8.77
N LYS A 68 1.08 1.60 -10.07
CA LYS A 68 2.01 1.14 -11.09
C LYS A 68 3.28 2.00 -11.17
N LEU A 69 3.17 3.32 -10.94
CA LEU A 69 4.33 4.19 -10.77
C LEU A 69 5.22 3.75 -9.60
N ARG A 70 4.62 3.37 -8.47
CA ARG A 70 5.34 2.88 -7.29
C ARG A 70 6.03 1.56 -7.57
N GLU A 71 5.33 0.61 -8.19
CA GLU A 71 5.90 -0.68 -8.60
C GLU A 71 7.07 -0.54 -9.59
N ASP A 72 7.02 0.47 -10.47
CA ASP A 72 8.12 0.81 -11.39
C ASP A 72 9.23 1.66 -10.71
N GLY A 73 9.19 1.81 -9.38
CA GLY A 73 10.21 2.49 -8.57
C GLY A 73 10.12 4.03 -8.59
N ASN A 74 9.09 4.62 -9.19
CA ASN A 74 8.87 6.07 -9.19
C ASN A 74 8.00 6.50 -7.99
N ALA A 75 8.47 6.25 -6.78
CA ALA A 75 7.77 6.57 -5.53
C ALA A 75 7.32 8.04 -5.43
N GLU A 76 8.17 8.98 -5.88
CA GLU A 76 7.87 10.41 -5.86
C GLU A 76 6.65 10.76 -6.74
N LYS A 77 6.65 10.27 -7.99
CA LYS A 77 5.51 10.49 -8.90
C LYS A 77 4.25 9.77 -8.40
N ALA A 78 4.40 8.57 -7.86
CA ALA A 78 3.29 7.85 -7.25
C ALA A 78 2.66 8.67 -6.12
N ALA A 79 3.48 9.19 -5.20
CA ALA A 79 3.02 10.05 -4.12
C ALA A 79 2.29 11.30 -4.63
N MET A 80 2.81 11.97 -5.66
CA MET A 80 2.15 13.12 -6.27
C MET A 80 0.75 12.78 -6.83
N VAL A 81 0.65 11.68 -7.59
CA VAL A 81 -0.61 11.22 -8.19
C VAL A 81 -1.63 10.81 -7.12
N LEU A 82 -1.17 10.11 -6.08
CA LEU A 82 -2.02 9.53 -5.04
C LEU A 82 -2.44 10.54 -3.97
N GLN A 83 -1.72 11.64 -3.79
CA GLN A 83 -1.91 12.54 -2.65
C GLN A 83 -3.32 13.12 -2.54
N SER A 84 -3.85 13.69 -3.62
CA SER A 84 -5.21 14.28 -3.62
C SER A 84 -6.26 13.19 -3.47
N ALA A 85 -6.09 12.08 -4.19
CA ALA A 85 -7.00 10.93 -4.16
C ALA A 85 -7.07 10.27 -2.77
N ALA A 86 -5.95 10.15 -2.05
CA ALA A 86 -5.93 9.58 -0.70
C ALA A 86 -6.56 10.51 0.35
N LYS A 87 -6.55 11.82 0.11
CA LYS A 87 -7.14 12.85 1.00
C LYS A 87 -8.60 13.15 0.68
N SER A 88 -9.14 12.64 -0.42
CA SER A 88 -10.52 12.92 -0.84
C SER A 88 -11.54 12.16 0.00
N GLN A 89 -12.80 12.58 -0.08
CA GLN A 89 -13.91 11.89 0.58
C GLN A 89 -14.15 10.48 0.01
N ASP A 90 -13.91 10.31 -1.29
CA ASP A 90 -14.11 9.06 -2.04
C ASP A 90 -12.92 8.10 -1.93
N ALA A 91 -11.88 8.47 -1.17
CA ALA A 91 -10.69 7.67 -0.95
C ALA A 91 -11.04 6.27 -0.44
N THR A 92 -10.53 5.26 -1.15
CA THR A 92 -10.65 3.85 -0.75
C THR A 92 -9.52 3.46 0.21
N TYR A 93 -9.65 2.33 0.91
CA TYR A 93 -8.54 1.80 1.72
C TYR A 93 -7.32 1.48 0.84
N LEU A 94 -7.53 1.06 -0.41
CA LEU A 94 -6.44 0.79 -1.38
C LEU A 94 -5.67 2.06 -1.72
N THR A 95 -6.37 3.15 -2.01
CA THR A 95 -5.74 4.45 -2.31
C THR A 95 -4.91 4.96 -1.13
N MET A 96 -5.46 4.87 0.08
CA MET A 96 -4.76 5.26 1.31
C MET A 96 -3.53 4.39 1.55
N ARG A 97 -3.65 3.07 1.37
CA ARG A 97 -2.54 2.11 1.49
C ARG A 97 -1.42 2.40 0.49
N GLU A 98 -1.76 2.62 -0.78
CA GLU A 98 -0.77 2.88 -1.83
C GLU A 98 -0.06 4.21 -1.61
N TYR A 99 -0.79 5.23 -1.17
CA TYR A 99 -0.18 6.49 -0.77
C TYR A 99 0.77 6.27 0.42
N ALA A 100 0.36 5.54 1.46
CA ALA A 100 1.21 5.21 2.59
C ALA A 100 2.47 4.42 2.17
N ALA A 101 2.33 3.46 1.26
CA ALA A 101 3.45 2.70 0.72
C ALA A 101 4.43 3.59 -0.06
N ALA A 102 3.93 4.50 -0.89
CA ALA A 102 4.79 5.48 -1.57
C ALA A 102 5.54 6.37 -0.57
N GLN A 103 4.90 6.77 0.54
CA GLN A 103 5.55 7.57 1.59
C GLN A 103 6.63 6.78 2.35
N LEU A 104 6.45 5.47 2.56
CA LEU A 104 7.53 4.62 3.10
C LEU A 104 8.77 4.65 2.22
N GLU A 105 8.60 4.51 0.90
CA GLU A 105 9.69 4.52 -0.07
C GLU A 105 10.40 5.89 -0.13
N LEU A 106 9.69 6.97 0.23
CA LEU A 106 10.24 8.32 0.37
C LEU A 106 10.83 8.63 1.76
N GLY A 107 10.68 7.71 2.72
CA GLY A 107 11.14 7.89 4.11
C GLY A 107 10.24 8.79 4.97
N ASP A 108 9.07 9.22 4.50
CA ASP A 108 8.10 9.95 5.33
C ASP A 108 7.24 8.96 6.13
N TYR A 109 7.84 8.43 7.19
CA TYR A 109 7.21 7.43 8.05
C TYR A 109 6.00 7.96 8.82
N ASN A 110 5.96 9.27 9.11
CA ASN A 110 4.82 9.90 9.80
C ASN A 110 3.58 9.90 8.89
N THR A 111 3.74 10.32 7.64
CA THR A 111 2.63 10.28 6.68
C THR A 111 2.23 8.84 6.36
N ALA A 112 3.21 7.94 6.21
CA ALA A 112 2.94 6.52 6.00
C ALA A 112 2.10 5.91 7.13
N GLU A 113 2.49 6.12 8.39
CA GLU A 113 1.73 5.64 9.56
C GLU A 113 0.29 6.17 9.55
N ASN A 114 0.12 7.48 9.38
CA ASN A 114 -1.20 8.11 9.40
C ASN A 114 -2.14 7.52 8.34
N PHE A 115 -1.68 7.38 7.10
CA PHE A 115 -2.51 6.84 6.03
C PHE A 115 -2.70 5.32 6.11
N ALA A 116 -1.74 4.57 6.62
CA ALA A 116 -1.92 3.15 6.90
C ALA A 116 -3.00 2.91 7.96
N ARG A 117 -2.99 3.70 9.05
CA ARG A 117 -4.05 3.63 10.08
C ARG A 117 -5.44 3.99 9.51
N LYS A 118 -5.53 4.98 8.60
CA LYS A 118 -6.78 5.30 7.89
C LYS A 118 -7.23 4.19 6.93
N ALA A 119 -6.30 3.53 6.26
CA ALA A 119 -6.63 2.37 5.42
C ALA A 119 -7.20 1.22 6.27
N ILE A 120 -6.56 0.92 7.41
CA ILE A 120 -7.02 -0.09 8.38
C ILE A 120 -8.38 0.26 8.96
N SER A 121 -8.66 1.54 9.26
CA SER A 121 -9.98 1.93 9.79
C SER A 121 -11.10 1.75 8.77
N LYS A 122 -10.81 1.89 7.46
CA LYS A 122 -11.75 1.56 6.38
C LYS A 122 -11.87 0.07 6.11
N ASN A 123 -10.77 -0.69 6.21
CA ASN A 123 -10.76 -2.13 6.04
C ASN A 123 -9.69 -2.80 6.90
N ASN A 124 -10.09 -3.30 8.06
CA ASN A 124 -9.17 -3.93 9.01
C ASN A 124 -8.74 -5.35 8.62
N LYS A 125 -9.29 -5.92 7.52
CA LYS A 125 -8.94 -7.25 7.01
C LYS A 125 -7.89 -7.21 5.90
N ASP A 126 -7.38 -6.02 5.56
CA ASP A 126 -6.34 -5.87 4.56
C ASP A 126 -4.95 -6.04 5.18
N GLY A 127 -4.35 -7.23 5.01
CA GLY A 127 -3.02 -7.54 5.54
C GLY A 127 -1.92 -6.61 5.04
N GLN A 128 -2.06 -6.01 3.85
CA GLN A 128 -1.08 -5.09 3.29
C GLN A 128 -1.09 -3.71 3.96
N SER A 129 -2.25 -3.20 4.36
CA SER A 129 -2.31 -2.00 5.20
C SER A 129 -1.64 -2.21 6.56
N TRP A 130 -1.81 -3.39 7.16
CA TRP A 130 -1.10 -3.76 8.41
C TRP A 130 0.41 -3.89 8.21
N HIS A 131 0.86 -4.47 7.09
CA HIS A 131 2.29 -4.57 6.79
C HIS A 131 2.94 -3.19 6.62
N VAL A 132 2.30 -2.30 5.86
CA VAL A 132 2.75 -0.90 5.67
C VAL A 132 2.81 -0.18 7.01
N LEU A 133 1.80 -0.37 7.88
CA LEU A 133 1.81 0.19 9.23
C LEU A 133 3.01 -0.32 10.04
N GLY A 134 3.27 -1.64 10.02
CA GLY A 134 4.40 -2.24 10.72
C GLY A 134 5.75 -1.65 10.30
N ILE A 135 5.98 -1.49 8.98
CA ILE A 135 7.20 -0.87 8.46
C ILE A 135 7.33 0.58 8.95
N ALA A 136 6.25 1.36 8.87
CA ALA A 136 6.25 2.77 9.28
C ALA A 136 6.57 2.93 10.78
N LEU A 137 6.01 2.06 11.61
CA LEU A 137 6.22 2.08 13.06
C LEU A 137 7.65 1.65 13.43
N ASP A 138 8.15 0.61 12.78
CA ASP A 138 9.50 0.09 13.05
C ASP A 138 10.58 1.11 12.68
N ALA A 139 10.41 1.80 11.55
CA ALA A 139 11.29 2.90 11.12
C ALA A 139 11.28 4.10 12.08
N GLN A 140 10.22 4.23 12.90
CA GLN A 140 10.10 5.23 13.96
C GLN A 140 10.54 4.71 15.34
N ALA A 141 11.16 3.51 15.41
CA ALA A 141 11.54 2.83 16.64
C ALA A 141 10.38 2.49 17.59
N LYS A 142 9.13 2.45 17.10
CA LYS A 142 7.95 1.99 17.85
C LYS A 142 7.82 0.46 17.73
N HIS A 143 8.83 -0.25 18.24
CA HIS A 143 9.04 -1.66 17.90
C HIS A 143 7.91 -2.60 18.35
N GLU A 144 7.31 -2.39 19.51
CA GLU A 144 6.24 -3.24 20.04
C GLU A 144 4.93 -3.06 19.25
N GLU A 145 4.61 -1.82 18.85
CA GLU A 145 3.47 -1.55 17.98
C GLU A 145 3.70 -2.15 16.58
N ALA A 146 4.94 -2.05 16.07
CA ALA A 146 5.31 -2.64 14.78
C ALA A 146 5.18 -4.17 14.80
N GLU A 147 5.63 -4.84 15.86
CA GLU A 147 5.44 -6.29 16.04
C GLU A 147 3.96 -6.66 15.95
N THR A 148 3.10 -5.92 16.66
CA THR A 148 1.65 -6.15 16.65
C THR A 148 1.10 -6.02 15.23
N ALA A 149 1.52 -4.99 14.49
CA ALA A 149 1.10 -4.76 13.11
C ALA A 149 1.62 -5.86 12.15
N PHE A 150 2.87 -6.31 12.28
CA PHE A 150 3.42 -7.40 11.47
C PHE A 150 2.72 -8.74 11.72
N ARG A 151 2.42 -9.06 12.99
CA ARG A 151 1.66 -10.27 13.33
C ARG A 151 0.25 -10.22 12.73
N LYS A 152 -0.43 -9.07 12.82
CA LYS A 152 -1.73 -8.88 12.16
C LYS A 152 -1.66 -8.96 10.65
N ALA A 153 -0.59 -8.44 10.05
CA ALA A 153 -0.35 -8.57 8.62
C ALA A 153 -0.23 -10.04 8.21
N LEU A 154 0.55 -10.84 8.94
CA LEU A 154 0.71 -12.28 8.70
C LEU A 154 -0.62 -13.05 8.84
N ASP A 155 -1.41 -12.76 9.88
CA ASP A 155 -2.71 -13.41 10.10
C ASP A 155 -3.69 -13.20 8.93
N LEU A 156 -3.58 -12.04 8.26
CA LEU A 156 -4.49 -11.61 7.20
C LEU A 156 -3.91 -11.80 5.79
N TRP A 157 -2.63 -12.19 5.68
CA TRP A 157 -1.92 -12.23 4.42
C TRP A 157 -2.41 -13.38 3.54
N LYS A 158 -2.62 -13.08 2.26
CA LYS A 158 -3.07 -14.07 1.26
C LYS A 158 -2.01 -14.38 0.18
N GLY A 159 -0.86 -13.73 0.23
CA GLY A 159 0.23 -13.88 -0.72
C GLY A 159 1.46 -14.56 -0.12
N ASP A 160 2.64 -14.26 -0.66
CA ASP A 160 3.93 -14.70 -0.11
C ASP A 160 4.19 -14.00 1.25
N PRO A 161 4.18 -14.72 2.39
CA PRO A 161 4.35 -14.10 3.71
C PRO A 161 5.80 -13.76 4.03
N VAL A 162 6.77 -14.25 3.24
CA VAL A 162 8.20 -14.18 3.55
C VAL A 162 8.71 -12.75 3.78
N PRO A 163 8.32 -11.73 2.99
CA PRO A 163 8.73 -10.35 3.25
C PRO A 163 8.26 -9.83 4.63
N ILE A 164 7.08 -10.24 5.09
CA ILE A 164 6.55 -9.83 6.40
C ILE A 164 7.28 -10.58 7.51
N MET A 165 7.53 -11.87 7.34
CA MET A 165 8.30 -12.67 8.29
C MET A 165 9.72 -12.11 8.47
N ASN A 166 10.35 -11.71 7.37
CA ASN A 166 11.67 -11.07 7.40
C ASN A 166 11.64 -9.76 8.22
N ASN A 167 10.65 -8.90 7.99
CA ASN A 167 10.53 -7.65 8.74
C ASN A 167 10.22 -7.88 10.22
N LEU A 168 9.34 -8.84 10.53
CA LEU A 168 9.05 -9.25 11.91
C LEU A 168 10.31 -9.76 12.62
N ALA A 169 11.15 -10.54 11.95
CA ALA A 169 12.39 -11.04 12.55
C ALA A 169 13.40 -9.92 12.84
N LEU A 170 13.58 -8.98 11.91
CA LEU A 170 14.45 -7.81 12.14
C LEU A 170 13.93 -6.95 13.30
N ASN A 171 12.61 -6.74 13.38
CA ASN A 171 11.96 -6.05 14.49
C ASN A 171 12.11 -6.80 15.83
N LEU A 172 12.02 -8.13 15.85
CA LEU A 172 12.28 -8.91 17.06
C LEU A 172 13.76 -8.81 17.50
N ALA A 173 14.69 -8.81 16.53
CA ALA A 173 16.11 -8.63 16.82
C ALA A 173 16.41 -7.23 17.39
N SER A 174 15.77 -6.16 16.91
CA SER A 174 15.93 -4.81 17.48
C SER A 174 15.42 -4.71 18.92
N GLN A 175 14.42 -5.54 19.28
CA GLN A 175 13.94 -5.72 20.65
C GLN A 175 14.82 -6.65 21.51
N ASN A 176 16.00 -7.07 21.02
CA ASN A 176 16.87 -8.08 21.65
C ASN A 176 16.24 -9.48 21.80
N ARG A 177 15.15 -9.77 21.08
CA ARG A 177 14.50 -11.09 21.04
C ARG A 177 15.10 -11.94 19.92
N VAL A 178 16.41 -12.17 20.01
CA VAL A 178 17.22 -12.78 18.93
C VAL A 178 16.79 -14.22 18.65
N ALA A 179 16.51 -15.03 19.69
CA ALA A 179 16.04 -16.40 19.52
C ALA A 179 14.72 -16.48 18.72
N ASP A 180 13.75 -15.62 19.06
CA ASP A 180 12.47 -15.53 18.34
C ASP A 180 12.67 -15.10 16.87
N ALA A 181 13.59 -14.16 16.63
CA ALA A 181 13.93 -13.71 15.29
C ALA A 181 14.52 -14.84 14.42
N VAL A 182 15.41 -15.67 14.99
CA VAL A 182 15.98 -16.85 14.32
C VAL A 182 14.88 -17.85 13.97
N GLU A 183 13.96 -18.12 14.89
CA GLU A 183 12.84 -19.04 14.65
C GLU A 183 11.97 -18.57 13.46
N ILE A 184 11.63 -17.28 13.42
CA ILE A 184 10.86 -16.71 12.31
C ILE A 184 11.62 -16.81 10.98
N LEU A 185 12.92 -16.49 10.95
CA LEU A 185 13.71 -16.57 9.73
C LEU A 185 13.94 -18.01 9.26
N GLN A 186 14.04 -18.96 10.17
CA GLN A 186 14.13 -20.38 9.83
C GLN A 186 12.85 -20.86 9.15
N ARG A 187 11.67 -20.49 9.69
CA ARG A 187 10.39 -20.75 9.02
C ARG A 187 10.29 -20.06 7.66
N ALA A 188 10.77 -18.82 7.55
CA ALA A 188 10.77 -18.09 6.27
C ALA A 188 11.66 -18.79 5.22
N LYS A 189 12.82 -19.34 5.65
CA LYS A 189 13.72 -20.12 4.80
C LYS A 189 13.09 -21.43 4.36
N GLU A 190 12.33 -22.10 5.21
CA GLU A 190 11.61 -23.33 4.84
C GLU A 190 10.55 -23.05 3.76
N LEU A 191 9.86 -21.91 3.83
CA LEU A 191 8.88 -21.51 2.83
C LEU A 191 9.53 -21.07 1.51
N ALA A 192 10.68 -20.40 1.56
CA ALA A 192 11.38 -19.90 0.38
C ALA A 192 12.91 -20.06 0.51
N PRO A 193 13.46 -21.26 0.24
CA PRO A 193 14.86 -21.60 0.50
C PRO A 193 15.90 -20.76 -0.26
N ASN A 194 15.50 -20.13 -1.36
CA ASN A 194 16.39 -19.40 -2.28
C ASN A 194 16.29 -17.87 -2.14
N ARG A 195 15.64 -17.36 -1.08
CA ARG A 195 15.55 -15.93 -0.79
C ARG A 195 16.83 -15.43 -0.14
N VAL A 196 17.64 -14.70 -0.90
CA VAL A 196 18.95 -14.17 -0.47
C VAL A 196 18.81 -13.29 0.77
N GLU A 197 17.75 -12.49 0.84
CA GLU A 197 17.47 -11.60 1.96
C GLU A 197 17.23 -12.37 3.27
N VAL A 198 16.51 -13.49 3.22
CA VAL A 198 16.24 -14.34 4.38
C VAL A 198 17.52 -15.02 4.85
N GLU A 199 18.30 -15.59 3.92
CA GLU A 199 19.55 -16.26 4.26
C GLU A 199 20.56 -15.28 4.87
N ARG A 200 20.69 -14.08 4.30
CA ARG A 200 21.56 -13.02 4.82
C ARG A 200 21.15 -12.62 6.23
N ASN A 201 19.88 -12.34 6.46
CA ASN A 201 19.40 -11.88 7.76
C ASN A 201 19.48 -12.99 8.81
N LEU A 202 19.19 -14.24 8.45
CA LEU A 202 19.36 -15.39 9.33
C LEU A 202 20.82 -15.51 9.79
N ARG A 203 21.78 -15.44 8.86
CA ARG A 203 23.21 -15.51 9.19
C ARG A 203 23.64 -14.42 10.16
N ILE A 204 23.25 -13.17 9.88
CA ILE A 204 23.60 -12.01 10.72
C ILE A 204 23.01 -12.18 12.13
N ILE A 205 21.73 -12.51 12.23
CA ILE A 205 21.01 -12.62 13.50
C ILE A 205 21.50 -13.84 14.30
N SER A 206 21.74 -14.99 13.66
CA SER A 206 22.30 -16.17 14.33
C SER A 206 23.68 -15.89 14.92
N THR A 207 24.52 -15.11 14.24
CA THR A 207 25.84 -14.71 14.78
C THR A 207 25.69 -13.83 16.04
N LEU A 208 24.65 -13.00 16.10
CA LEU A 208 24.33 -12.23 17.31
C LEU A 208 23.88 -13.15 18.45
N ASN A 209 23.14 -14.22 18.14
CA ASN A 209 22.67 -15.19 19.13
C ASN A 209 23.82 -15.96 19.78
N GLU A 210 24.73 -16.51 18.96
CA GLU A 210 25.88 -17.28 19.43
C GLU A 210 26.77 -16.48 20.40
N LYS A 211 26.97 -15.18 20.11
CA LYS A 211 27.72 -14.28 21.00
C LYS A 211 26.99 -13.98 22.31
N ALA A 212 25.66 -13.93 22.29
CA ALA A 212 24.88 -13.72 23.51
C ALA A 212 24.94 -14.95 24.43
N ASP A 213 24.98 -16.15 23.84
CA ASP A 213 25.16 -17.42 24.57
C ASP A 213 26.58 -17.56 25.15
N GLU A 214 27.60 -17.02 24.48
CA GLU A 214 28.99 -16.99 24.96
C GLU A 214 29.18 -16.06 26.18
N PHE A 215 28.39 -14.99 26.28
CA PHE A 215 28.45 -14.01 27.37
C PHE A 215 27.07 -13.75 27.97
N PRO A 216 26.49 -14.71 28.72
CA PRO A 216 25.18 -14.53 29.32
C PRO A 216 25.21 -13.31 30.24
N LYS A 217 24.26 -12.38 30.04
CA LYS A 217 24.08 -11.24 30.95
C LYS A 217 23.89 -11.79 32.36
N LYS A 218 24.73 -11.35 33.30
CA LYS A 218 24.49 -11.62 34.73
C LYS A 218 23.10 -11.07 35.06
N THR A 219 22.18 -11.96 35.42
CA THR A 219 20.88 -11.58 35.96
C THR A 219 21.13 -11.05 37.36
N ASP A 220 20.95 -9.74 37.56
CA ASP A 220 20.91 -9.17 38.90
C ASP A 220 19.64 -9.69 39.58
N SER A 221 19.85 -10.56 40.58
CA SER A 221 18.84 -11.16 41.46
C SER A 221 18.44 -10.22 42.59
#